data_AF-A0A9C7TGU6-F1
#
_entry.id   AF-A0A9C7TGU6-F1
#
_cell.length_a   1.000
_cell.length_b   1.000
_cell.length_c   1.000
_cell.angle_alpha   90.00
_cell.angle_beta   90.00
_cell.angle_gamma   90.00
#
_symmetry.space_group_name_H-M   'P 1'
#
loop_
_entity.id
_entity.type
_entity.pdbx_description
1 polymer ?
#
loop_
_entity_poly.entity_id
_entity_poly.type
_entity_poly.pdbx_seq_one_letter_code
_entity_poly.pdbx_strand_id
1 'polypeptide(L)'
;MECLSEDFRFSPDPSDSTKFEEVFSEPWDRAREEAFARRFLDKNTISSLSLSLKKEYEEDRGDEHYFEYSYILQIQHSLDLPGYMEGRMHLTLKRDTSGNWSIVLWKDEKISDTPTVGELRARF
;
A
#
# COMPACT_ATOMS: atom_id res chain seq x y z
N MET A 1 7.96 6.67 10.88
CA MET A 1 7.31 6.72 9.56
C MET A 1 6.16 7.71 9.72
N GLU A 2 6.38 8.98 9.38
CA GLU A 2 5.49 10.08 9.80
C GLU A 2 4.29 10.31 8.86
N CYS A 3 4.15 9.50 7.80
CA CYS A 3 3.11 9.66 6.79
C CYS A 3 1.82 8.86 7.04
N LEU A 4 1.81 7.90 7.97
CA LEU A 4 0.63 7.09 8.30
C LEU A 4 -0.04 7.59 9.58
N SER A 5 -1.36 7.68 9.55
CA SER A 5 -2.17 8.01 10.73
C SER A 5 -2.13 6.87 11.76
N GLU A 6 -2.37 7.18 13.04
CA GLU A 6 -2.56 6.14 14.09
C GLU A 6 -3.69 5.18 13.75
N ASP A 7 -4.76 5.68 13.14
CA ASP A 7 -5.93 4.90 12.71
C ASP A 7 -5.78 4.30 11.30
N PHE A 8 -4.54 4.22 10.77
CA PHE A 8 -4.30 3.74 9.41
C PHE A 8 -4.87 2.33 9.18
N ARG A 9 -5.47 2.16 7.99
CA ARG A 9 -5.90 0.88 7.44
C ARG A 9 -5.42 0.70 6.01
N PHE A 10 -4.96 -0.52 5.71
CA PHE A 10 -4.81 -1.00 4.35
C PHE A 10 -5.96 -1.95 4.01
N SER A 11 -6.52 -1.78 2.82
CA SER A 11 -7.57 -2.63 2.26
C SER A 11 -7.06 -3.22 0.94
N PRO A 12 -6.71 -4.52 0.89
CA PRO A 12 -6.25 -5.14 -0.35
C PRO A 12 -7.38 -5.23 -1.38
N ASP A 13 -7.01 -5.53 -2.62
CA ASP A 13 -7.98 -5.93 -3.63
C ASP A 13 -8.81 -7.14 -3.14
N PRO A 14 -10.10 -7.25 -3.49
CA PRO A 14 -10.92 -8.39 -3.06
C PRO A 14 -10.38 -9.77 -3.49
N SER A 15 -9.68 -9.85 -4.62
CA SER A 15 -9.07 -11.10 -5.07
C SER A 15 -7.89 -11.51 -4.16
N ASP A 16 -7.10 -10.56 -3.70
CA ASP A 16 -6.01 -10.81 -2.74
C ASP A 16 -6.54 -11.10 -1.34
N SER A 17 -7.61 -10.42 -0.91
CA SER A 17 -8.32 -10.73 0.34
C SER A 17 -8.75 -12.19 0.40
N THR A 18 -9.30 -12.69 -0.71
CA THR A 18 -9.82 -14.07 -0.81
C THR A 18 -8.68 -15.08 -0.92
N LYS A 19 -7.62 -14.74 -1.65
CA LYS A 19 -6.47 -15.63 -1.88
C LYS A 19 -5.59 -15.80 -0.64
N PHE A 20 -5.49 -14.76 0.19
CA PHE A 20 -4.64 -14.71 1.39
C PHE A 20 -5.48 -14.40 2.64
N GLU A 21 -6.56 -15.16 2.83
CA GLU A 21 -7.52 -14.97 3.92
C GLU A 21 -6.85 -15.05 5.29
N GLU A 22 -5.87 -15.94 5.47
CA GLU A 22 -5.10 -16.07 6.70
C GLU A 22 -4.31 -14.80 7.07
N VAL A 23 -3.98 -13.96 6.07
CA VAL A 23 -3.30 -12.69 6.27
C VAL A 23 -4.30 -11.56 6.49
N PHE A 24 -5.37 -11.51 5.70
CA PHE A 24 -6.30 -10.38 5.66
C PHE A 24 -7.61 -10.59 6.43
N SER A 25 -7.77 -11.71 7.14
CA SER A 25 -8.86 -11.95 8.09
C SER A 25 -8.85 -10.96 9.25
N GLU A 26 -7.66 -10.55 9.69
CA GLU A 26 -7.46 -9.46 10.64
C GLU A 26 -7.14 -8.16 9.90
N PRO A 27 -7.60 -6.99 10.40
CA PRO A 27 -7.31 -5.70 9.80
C PRO A 27 -5.81 -5.48 9.60
N TRP A 28 -5.43 -4.96 8.43
CA TRP A 28 -4.05 -4.53 8.19
C TRP A 28 -3.87 -3.10 8.68
N ASP A 29 -3.29 -2.97 9.86
CA ASP A 29 -3.15 -1.72 10.60
C ASP A 29 -1.77 -1.08 10.46
N ARG A 30 -1.58 0.07 11.12
CA ARG A 30 -0.30 0.78 11.14
C ARG A 30 0.84 -0.09 11.65
N ALA A 31 0.63 -0.86 12.72
CA ALA A 31 1.68 -1.66 13.33
C ALA A 31 2.15 -2.77 12.38
N ARG A 32 1.22 -3.43 11.68
CA ARG A 32 1.50 -4.43 10.65
C ARG A 32 2.19 -3.82 9.44
N GLU A 33 1.76 -2.64 8.99
CA GLU A 33 2.40 -1.91 7.88
C GLU A 33 3.84 -1.52 8.24
N GLU A 34 4.08 -1.01 9.46
CA GLU A 34 5.43 -0.68 9.92
C GLU A 34 6.31 -1.92 10.09
N ALA A 35 5.76 -3.05 10.53
CA ALA A 35 6.47 -4.32 10.59
C ALA A 35 6.80 -4.86 9.19
N PHE A 36 5.87 -4.77 8.25
CA PHE A 36 6.10 -5.09 6.83
C PHE A 36 7.19 -4.20 6.26
N ALA A 37 7.08 -2.88 6.37
CA ALA A 37 8.05 -1.94 5.82
C ALA A 37 9.47 -2.16 6.37
N ARG A 38 9.59 -2.49 7.67
CA ARG A 38 10.90 -2.82 8.28
C ARG A 38 11.51 -4.08 7.69
N ARG A 39 10.73 -5.13 7.50
CA ARG A 39 11.19 -6.39 6.87
C ARG A 39 11.53 -6.16 5.40
N PHE A 40 10.67 -5.41 4.71
CA PHE A 40 10.78 -5.10 3.30
C PHE A 40 12.03 -4.29 2.97
N LEU A 41 12.33 -3.26 3.78
CA LEU A 41 13.48 -2.37 3.58
C LEU A 41 14.78 -2.91 4.20
N ASP A 42 14.80 -4.14 4.71
CA ASP A 42 16.04 -4.75 5.18
C ASP A 42 17.01 -4.92 3.99
N LYS A 43 18.23 -4.38 4.16
CA LYS A 43 19.22 -4.16 3.09
C LYS A 43 19.71 -5.44 2.43
N ASN A 44 19.45 -6.59 3.02
CA ASN A 44 19.87 -7.90 2.49
C ASN A 44 18.81 -8.53 1.56
N THR A 45 17.62 -7.95 1.48
CA THR A 45 16.49 -8.57 0.79
C THR A 45 16.24 -7.96 -0.59
N ILE A 46 16.36 -6.64 -0.72
CA ILE A 46 16.04 -5.90 -1.94
C ILE A 46 17.30 -5.23 -2.49
N SER A 47 17.62 -5.49 -3.76
CA SER A 47 18.75 -4.88 -4.46
C SER A 47 18.35 -3.62 -5.24
N SER A 48 17.10 -3.51 -5.68
CA SER A 48 16.57 -2.31 -6.35
C SER A 48 15.06 -2.20 -6.18
N LEU A 49 14.57 -0.96 -6.11
CA LEU A 49 13.14 -0.65 -6.04
C LEU A 49 12.85 0.59 -6.90
N SER A 50 11.82 0.50 -7.73
CA SER A 50 11.31 1.60 -8.55
C SER A 50 9.79 1.67 -8.44
N LEU A 51 9.26 2.84 -8.09
CA LEU A 51 7.83 3.10 -8.03
C LEU A 51 7.49 4.22 -9.00
N SER A 52 6.62 3.93 -9.97
CA SER A 52 6.03 4.91 -10.87
C SER A 52 4.58 5.16 -10.50
N LEU A 53 4.20 6.42 -10.34
CA LEU A 53 2.84 6.84 -10.02
C LEU A 53 2.30 7.76 -11.10
N LYS A 54 1.07 7.52 -11.53
CA LYS A 54 0.31 8.41 -12.40
C LYS A 54 -0.97 8.80 -11.68
N LYS A 55 -1.12 10.09 -11.36
CA LYS A 55 -2.33 10.62 -10.74
C LYS A 55 -3.48 10.51 -11.73
N GLU A 56 -4.53 9.79 -11.35
CA GLU A 56 -5.75 9.64 -12.15
C GLU A 56 -6.83 10.60 -11.68
N TYR A 57 -6.93 10.79 -10.35
CA TYR A 57 -7.95 11.63 -9.75
C TYR A 57 -7.48 12.21 -8.41
N GLU A 58 -8.05 13.36 -8.03
CA GLU A 58 -7.79 14.07 -6.78
C GLU A 58 -9.06 14.85 -6.38
N GLU A 59 -9.38 14.83 -5.10
CA GLU A 59 -10.51 15.56 -4.53
C GLU A 59 -10.18 16.08 -3.13
N ASP A 60 -10.30 17.39 -2.95
CA ASP A 60 -10.24 18.06 -1.66
C ASP A 60 -11.63 18.05 -1.01
N ARG A 61 -11.73 17.48 0.19
CA ARG A 61 -12.96 17.37 0.99
C ARG A 61 -12.84 18.12 2.33
N GLY A 62 -11.99 19.14 2.39
CA GLY A 62 -11.77 19.98 3.57
C GLY A 62 -10.76 19.37 4.53
N ASP A 63 -11.23 18.60 5.51
CA ASP A 63 -10.37 17.91 6.48
C ASP A 63 -9.91 16.53 5.99
N GLU A 64 -10.42 16.10 4.84
CA GLU A 64 -10.01 14.91 4.13
C GLU A 64 -9.54 15.26 2.71
N HIS A 65 -8.57 14.51 2.20
CA HIS A 65 -8.11 14.63 0.83
C HIS A 65 -8.02 13.25 0.22
N TYR A 66 -8.63 13.07 -0.94
CA TYR A 66 -8.67 11.80 -1.64
C TYR A 66 -7.81 11.85 -2.89
N PHE A 67 -7.01 10.81 -3.10
CA PHE A 67 -6.21 10.62 -4.30
C PHE A 67 -6.43 9.25 -4.91
N GLU A 68 -6.38 9.20 -6.23
CA GLU A 68 -6.30 7.98 -7.01
C GLU A 68 -5.04 8.01 -7.88
N TYR A 69 -4.20 6.98 -7.76
CA TYR A 69 -3.03 6.80 -8.61
C TYR A 69 -3.04 5.43 -9.25
N SER A 70 -2.75 5.36 -10.55
CA SER A 70 -2.23 4.13 -11.15
C SER A 70 -0.77 4.00 -10.75
N TYR A 71 -0.34 2.78 -10.38
CA TYR A 71 1.03 2.51 -9.98
C TYR A 71 1.65 1.35 -10.73
N ILE A 72 2.97 1.44 -10.90
CA ILE A 72 3.84 0.33 -11.29
C ILE A 72 4.96 0.26 -10.26
N LEU A 73 5.10 -0.88 -9.60
CA LEU A 73 6.15 -1.17 -8.64
C LEU A 73 7.04 -2.29 -9.18
N GLN A 74 8.32 -1.98 -9.34
CA GLN A 74 9.35 -2.92 -9.76
C GLN A 74 10.33 -3.13 -8.63
N ILE A 75 10.58 -4.39 -8.28
CA ILE A 75 11.50 -4.77 -7.21
C ILE A 75 12.47 -5.82 -7.77
N GLN A 76 13.75 -5.61 -7.50
CA GLN A 76 14.77 -6.63 -7.68
C GLN A 76 15.14 -7.18 -6.29
N HIS A 77 14.96 -8.48 -6.10
CA HIS A 77 15.27 -9.18 -4.86
C HIS A 77 15.65 -10.63 -5.16
N SER A 78 16.25 -11.33 -4.19
CA SER A 78 16.61 -12.74 -4.29
C SER A 78 15.49 -13.70 -3.84
N LEU A 79 14.38 -13.17 -3.30
CA LEU A 79 13.24 -13.96 -2.82
C LEU A 79 12.32 -14.43 -3.97
N ASP A 80 11.56 -15.49 -3.72
CA ASP A 80 10.49 -15.96 -4.62
C ASP A 80 9.20 -15.13 -4.44
N LEU A 81 9.31 -13.83 -4.75
CA LEU A 81 8.23 -12.85 -4.66
C LEU A 81 7.98 -12.16 -6.01
N PRO A 82 6.82 -11.51 -6.22
CA PRO A 82 6.59 -10.71 -7.42
C PRO A 82 7.59 -9.55 -7.54
N GLY A 83 8.40 -9.56 -8.60
CA GLY A 83 9.31 -8.45 -8.93
C GLY A 83 8.66 -7.32 -9.74
N TYR A 84 7.43 -7.52 -10.23
CA TYR A 84 6.65 -6.52 -10.95
C TYR A 84 5.20 -6.59 -10.45
N MET A 85 4.68 -5.43 -10.05
CA MET A 85 3.29 -5.24 -9.63
C MET A 85 2.72 -3.99 -10.28
N GLU A 86 1.43 -4.02 -10.54
CA GLU A 86 0.69 -2.85 -10.99
C GLU A 86 -0.74 -2.89 -10.48
N GLY A 87 -1.33 -1.72 -10.36
CA GLY A 87 -2.64 -1.58 -9.76
C GLY A 87 -3.05 -0.13 -9.67
N ARG A 88 -4.13 0.09 -8.94
CA ARG A 88 -4.61 1.41 -8.58
C ARG A 88 -4.66 1.54 -7.07
N MET A 89 -4.06 2.61 -6.56
CA MET A 89 -4.12 2.96 -5.15
C MET A 89 -5.11 4.10 -4.95
N HIS A 90 -5.96 3.92 -3.95
CA HIS A 90 -6.89 4.94 -3.47
C HIS A 90 -6.42 5.35 -2.08
N LEU A 91 -5.95 6.58 -1.96
CA LEU A 91 -5.41 7.12 -0.72
C LEU A 91 -6.39 8.14 -0.14
N THR A 92 -6.80 7.93 1.10
CA THR A 92 -7.50 8.96 1.89
C THR A 92 -6.53 9.50 2.92
N LEU A 93 -6.29 10.79 2.86
CA LEU A 93 -5.52 11.54 3.85
C LEU A 93 -6.50 12.31 4.73
N LYS A 94 -6.15 12.44 6.01
CA LYS A 94 -6.90 13.24 6.97
C LYS A 94 -5.99 14.23 7.65
N ARG A 95 -6.50 15.43 7.88
CA ARG A 95 -5.79 16.48 8.60
C ARG A 95 -5.99 16.33 10.12
N ASP A 96 -4.90 16.29 10.87
CA ASP A 96 -4.96 16.29 12.34
C ASP A 96 -5.20 17.71 12.90
N THR A 97 -5.42 17.80 14.21
CA THR A 97 -5.63 19.08 14.92
C THR A 97 -4.43 20.01 14.90
N SER A 98 -3.24 19.47 14.62
CA SER A 98 -1.99 20.23 14.45
C SER A 98 -1.79 20.70 13.01
N GLY A 99 -2.70 20.32 12.10
CA GLY A 99 -2.69 20.70 10.70
C GLY A 99 -1.88 19.77 9.79
N ASN A 100 -1.36 18.65 10.29
CA ASN A 100 -0.58 17.69 9.52
C ASN A 100 -1.50 16.74 8.76
N TRP A 101 -1.11 16.38 7.54
CA TRP A 101 -1.80 15.39 6.73
C TRP A 101 -1.14 14.03 6.88
N SER A 102 -1.96 13.01 7.11
CA SER A 102 -1.51 11.62 7.20
C SER A 102 -2.47 10.70 6.46
N ILE A 103 -1.95 9.61 5.89
CA ILE A 103 -2.74 8.60 5.21
C ILE A 103 -3.51 7.81 6.29
N VAL A 104 -4.84 7.84 6.23
CA VAL A 104 -5.72 7.06 7.11
C VAL A 104 -6.22 5.79 6.43
N LEU A 105 -6.36 5.81 5.11
CA LEU A 105 -6.78 4.66 4.33
C LEU A 105 -5.98 4.53 3.05
N TRP A 106 -5.45 3.34 2.81
CA TRP A 106 -4.97 2.91 1.51
C TRP A 106 -5.79 1.71 1.05
N LYS A 107 -6.59 1.89 0.01
CA LYS A 107 -7.23 0.78 -0.71
C LYS A 107 -6.48 0.44 -1.99
N ASP A 108 -6.23 -0.83 -2.21
CA ASP A 108 -5.62 -1.38 -3.42
C ASP A 108 -6.69 -1.94 -4.34
N GLU A 109 -6.48 -1.80 -5.65
CA GLU A 109 -7.39 -2.28 -6.68
C GLU A 109 -6.58 -2.87 -7.83
N LYS A 110 -6.92 -4.10 -8.21
CA LYS A 110 -6.30 -4.82 -9.31
C LYS A 110 -6.89 -4.37 -10.64
N ILE A 111 -6.04 -3.92 -11.56
CA ILE A 111 -6.45 -3.37 -12.87
C ILE A 111 -6.08 -4.27 -14.07
N SER A 112 -5.33 -5.34 -13.83
CA SER A 112 -4.86 -6.31 -14.82
C SER A 112 -4.59 -7.66 -14.14
N ASP A 113 -4.06 -8.66 -14.85
CA ASP A 113 -3.73 -9.97 -14.24
C ASP A 113 -2.47 -9.94 -13.37
N THR A 114 -1.70 -8.86 -13.43
CA THR A 114 -0.46 -8.66 -12.66
C THR A 114 -0.72 -8.65 -11.14
N PRO A 115 0.21 -9.11 -10.29
CA PRO A 115 0.12 -8.97 -8.84
C PRO A 115 0.00 -7.50 -8.40
N THR A 116 -0.66 -7.28 -7.27
CA THR A 116 -0.78 -5.97 -6.62
C THR A 116 0.18 -5.87 -5.42
N VAL A 117 0.22 -4.71 -4.77
CA VAL A 117 0.94 -4.57 -3.50
C VAL A 117 0.26 -5.34 -2.35
N GLY A 118 -1.02 -5.68 -2.48
CA GLY A 118 -1.72 -6.61 -1.59
C GLY A 118 -1.06 -7.99 -1.57
N GLU A 119 -0.74 -8.55 -2.74
CA GLU A 119 -0.06 -9.84 -2.84
C GLU A 119 1.37 -9.79 -2.28
N LEU A 120 2.10 -8.68 -2.48
CA LEU A 120 3.41 -8.49 -1.86
C LEU A 120 3.32 -8.49 -0.33
N ARG A 121 2.35 -7.77 0.25
CA ARG A 121 2.13 -7.75 1.71
C ARG A 121 1.82 -9.12 2.28
N ALA A 122 1.06 -9.93 1.55
CA ALA A 122 0.68 -11.26 2.01
C ALA A 122 1.86 -12.23 2.06
N ARG A 123 2.85 -12.07 1.17
CA ARG A 123 3.96 -13.01 1.02
C ARG A 123 5.23 -12.62 1.78
N PHE A 124 5.25 -11.44 2.41
CA PHE A 124 6.44 -10.88 3.08
C PHE A 124 6.37 -10.96 4.61
#